data_AF-A0A2M8L4B6-F1
#
_entry.id   AF-A0A2M8L4B6-F1
#
_cell.length_a   1.000
_cell.length_b   1.000
_cell.length_c   1.000
_cell.angle_alpha   90.00
_cell.angle_beta   90.00
_cell.angle_gamma   90.00
#
_symmetry.space_group_name_H-M   'P 1'
#
loop_
_entity.id
_entity.type
_entity.pdbx_description
1 polymer ?
#
loop_
_entity_poly.entity_id
_entity_poly.type
_entity_poly.pdbx_seq_one_letter_code
_entity_poly.pdbx_strand_id
1 'polypeptide(L)'
;YWQQALEGFINRPLVGFGWGTFEIVALRFQKETAGWSNFTHNFYFQVLAEAGIFAFLSFMSFLVLSFRHIWQIVKRDTKNPFLLGGFGAILASSLHSFLDYDWNFPAVFLTFLFLLANLLAINSQGLKRNQPLRLVKWLMVVLAVLVFVFGWIQLAGEYFYRKGDYQKTLALSPWPAVRVRKMGDKLFEKDFIQGEKMGQRIVSLSRQDPSMHYWLADKYYFAGQLEKSAQYYQKAIEYNPLDNWRLYQKLGKIYKQLGKQEEKDVLYQFFGQNLEKSKILQKENEALAKDLYFIGEEYLKEGRERETVSWWKKTTQVAPQWSYFHIDLASLYLSLDEQNRAEAVLNSCLTFYYPREHCQEYLERLSKGEDFEPPGYWRAKILAIPD
;
A
#
# COMPACT_ATOMS: atom_id res chain seq x y z
N TYR A 1 0.99 7.19 8.93
CA TYR A 1 1.93 6.20 9.48
C TYR A 1 1.51 5.66 10.85
N TRP A 2 1.51 6.46 11.92
CA TRP A 2 1.20 5.95 13.27
C TRP A 2 -0.19 5.34 13.39
N GLN A 3 -1.22 5.99 12.82
CA GLN A 3 -2.57 5.45 12.79
C GLN A 3 -2.67 4.13 12.00
N GLN A 4 -1.98 4.02 10.85
CA GLN A 4 -1.92 2.77 10.08
C GLN A 4 -1.27 1.65 10.88
N ALA A 5 -0.22 1.96 11.65
CA ALA A 5 0.43 0.99 12.53
C ALA A 5 -0.51 0.51 13.64
N LEU A 6 -1.26 1.43 14.23
CA LEU A 6 -2.25 1.12 15.26
C LEU A 6 -3.40 0.28 14.69
N GLU A 7 -3.91 0.62 13.50
CA GLU A 7 -4.94 -0.17 12.82
C GLU A 7 -4.42 -1.57 12.45
N GLY A 8 -3.18 -1.68 11.99
CA GLY A 8 -2.49 -2.95 11.82
C GLY A 8 -2.45 -3.74 13.13
N PHE A 9 -1.98 -3.14 14.22
CA PHE A 9 -1.96 -3.78 15.53
C PHE A 9 -3.35 -4.25 15.98
N ILE A 10 -4.39 -3.43 15.84
CA ILE A 10 -5.77 -3.79 16.21
C ILE A 10 -6.27 -4.99 15.40
N ASN A 11 -5.91 -5.07 14.11
CA ASN A 11 -6.29 -6.20 13.26
C ASN A 11 -5.55 -7.50 13.59
N ARG A 12 -4.29 -7.42 14.06
CA ARG A 12 -3.45 -8.59 14.41
C ARG A 12 -2.65 -8.37 15.69
N PRO A 13 -3.30 -8.31 16.86
CA PRO A 13 -2.67 -7.81 18.08
C PRO A 13 -1.63 -8.77 18.66
N LEU A 14 -1.78 -10.08 18.47
CA LEU A 14 -0.90 -11.06 19.12
C LEU A 14 0.47 -11.16 18.44
N VAL A 15 0.47 -11.30 17.12
CA VAL A 15 1.66 -11.65 16.32
C VAL A 15 1.98 -10.67 15.20
N GLY A 16 1.15 -9.65 15.00
CA GLY A 16 1.34 -8.66 13.94
C GLY A 16 1.23 -9.22 12.52
N PHE A 17 1.82 -8.49 11.57
CA PHE A 17 1.78 -8.79 10.14
C PHE A 17 3.02 -9.53 9.61
N GLY A 18 4.06 -9.64 10.42
CA GLY A 18 5.39 -10.14 10.07
C GLY A 18 6.43 -9.02 10.10
N TRP A 19 7.68 -9.37 10.43
CA TRP A 19 8.80 -8.42 10.41
C TRP A 19 9.07 -7.90 8.99
N GLY A 20 9.29 -6.58 8.88
CA GLY A 20 9.58 -5.90 7.62
C GLY A 20 8.38 -5.78 6.68
N THR A 21 7.15 -5.95 7.16
CA THR A 21 5.94 -5.86 6.33
C THR A 21 5.17 -4.56 6.53
N PHE A 22 5.73 -3.57 7.24
CA PHE A 22 4.99 -2.33 7.50
C PHE A 22 4.57 -1.61 6.22
N GLU A 23 5.35 -1.66 5.14
CA GLU A 23 4.95 -1.13 3.82
C GLU A 23 3.58 -1.66 3.37
N ILE A 24 3.33 -2.95 3.57
CA ILE A 24 2.05 -3.60 3.23
C ILE A 24 0.93 -3.15 4.17
N VAL A 25 1.23 -3.02 5.46
CA VAL A 25 0.28 -2.52 6.47
C VAL A 25 -0.11 -1.07 6.15
N ALA A 26 0.87 -0.25 5.76
CA ALA A 26 0.68 1.15 5.42
C ALA A 26 -0.23 1.32 4.20
N LEU A 27 -0.06 0.49 3.16
CA LEU A 27 -0.93 0.47 1.98
C LEU A 27 -2.36 0.03 2.33
N ARG A 28 -2.51 -1.05 3.10
CA ARG A 28 -3.82 -1.60 3.43
C ARG A 28 -4.69 -0.65 4.26
N PHE A 29 -4.10 0.02 5.23
CA PHE A 29 -4.79 0.91 6.16
C PHE A 29 -4.58 2.39 5.82
N GLN A 30 -4.25 2.68 4.56
CA GLN A 30 -4.05 4.04 4.11
C GLN A 30 -5.38 4.82 4.14
N LYS A 31 -5.38 5.99 4.78
CA LYS A 31 -6.54 6.91 4.80
C LYS A 31 -6.46 7.99 3.73
N GLU A 32 -5.25 8.42 3.40
CA GLU A 32 -4.97 9.45 2.39
C GLU A 32 -3.69 9.09 1.61
N THR A 33 -3.64 9.48 0.35
CA THR A 33 -2.62 8.98 -0.58
C THR A 33 -1.21 9.54 -0.40
N ALA A 34 -1.07 10.72 0.21
CA ALA A 34 0.22 11.28 0.59
C ALA A 34 0.84 10.64 1.85
N GLY A 35 0.15 9.71 2.49
CA GLY A 35 0.57 9.06 3.73
C GLY A 35 1.16 7.67 3.54
N TRP A 36 1.94 7.42 2.47
CA TRP A 36 2.64 6.14 2.25
C TRP A 36 4.14 6.22 2.60
N SER A 37 4.61 5.27 3.39
CA SER A 37 6.00 5.12 3.81
C SER A 37 6.26 3.64 4.12
N ASN A 38 7.49 3.20 3.87
CA ASN A 38 7.95 1.86 4.23
C ASN A 38 8.11 1.69 5.75
N PHE A 39 8.08 2.80 6.49
CA PHE A 39 8.28 2.82 7.93
C PHE A 39 7.24 3.69 8.64
N THR A 40 7.01 3.38 9.90
CA THR A 40 6.06 4.12 10.74
C THR A 40 6.54 5.52 11.12
N HIS A 41 7.85 5.79 11.03
CA HIS A 41 8.51 6.90 11.74
C HIS A 41 8.23 6.85 13.26
N ASN A 42 8.20 5.63 13.81
CA ASN A 42 8.16 5.32 15.24
C ASN A 42 8.43 3.83 15.38
N PHE A 43 9.66 3.46 15.75
CA PHE A 43 10.10 2.06 15.78
C PHE A 43 9.20 1.18 16.66
N TYR A 44 8.70 1.72 17.77
CA TYR A 44 7.84 0.99 18.72
C TYR A 44 6.48 0.63 18.12
N PHE A 45 5.85 1.56 17.40
CA PHE A 45 4.64 1.28 16.63
C PHE A 45 4.90 0.32 15.48
N GLN A 46 6.10 0.34 14.89
CA GLN A 46 6.47 -0.63 13.87
C GLN A 46 6.53 -2.04 14.47
N VAL A 47 7.20 -2.22 15.62
CA VAL A 47 7.25 -3.50 16.34
C VAL A 47 5.84 -4.00 16.69
N LEU A 48 4.94 -3.11 17.14
CA LEU A 48 3.54 -3.50 17.42
C LEU A 48 2.80 -3.97 16.17
N ALA A 49 2.89 -3.24 15.06
CA ALA A 49 2.20 -3.59 13.82
C ALA A 49 2.77 -4.86 13.17
N GLU A 50 4.10 -5.02 13.19
CA GLU A 50 4.80 -6.11 12.52
C GLU A 50 4.87 -7.38 13.37
N ALA A 51 5.09 -7.28 14.68
CA ALA A 51 5.37 -8.44 15.53
C ALA A 51 4.40 -8.62 16.70
N GLY A 52 3.46 -7.69 16.88
CA GLY A 52 2.40 -7.81 17.88
C GLY A 52 2.84 -7.55 19.32
N ILE A 53 1.90 -7.77 20.24
CA ILE A 53 2.05 -7.39 21.65
C ILE A 53 3.14 -8.20 22.37
N PHE A 54 3.32 -9.48 22.04
CA PHE A 54 4.30 -10.32 22.73
C PHE A 54 5.73 -9.86 22.40
N ALA A 55 6.01 -9.58 21.13
CA ALA A 55 7.29 -9.03 20.72
C ALA A 55 7.52 -7.64 21.33
N PHE A 56 6.50 -6.78 21.31
CA PHE A 56 6.57 -5.45 21.91
C PHE A 56 6.88 -5.50 23.41
N LEU A 57 6.14 -6.30 24.19
CA LEU A 57 6.35 -6.41 25.63
C LEU A 57 7.71 -7.02 25.97
N SER A 58 8.17 -8.01 25.20
CA SER A 58 9.52 -8.56 25.34
C SER A 58 10.59 -7.50 25.07
N PHE A 59 10.44 -6.73 24.00
CA PHE A 59 11.38 -5.67 23.64
C PHE A 59 11.40 -4.54 24.68
N MET A 60 10.23 -4.10 25.14
CA MET A 60 10.12 -3.07 26.17
C MET A 60 10.68 -3.53 27.51
N SER A 61 10.46 -4.80 27.87
CA SER A 61 11.03 -5.37 29.09
C SER A 61 12.55 -5.41 29.03
N PHE A 62 13.12 -5.82 27.89
CA PHE A 62 14.56 -5.78 27.65
C PHE A 62 15.12 -4.35 27.85
N LEU A 63 14.54 -3.35 27.17
CA LEU A 63 14.98 -1.97 27.30
C LEU A 63 14.87 -1.48 28.75
N VAL A 64 13.70 -1.58 29.38
CA VAL A 64 13.46 -1.08 30.74
C VAL A 64 14.42 -1.71 31.75
N LEU A 65 14.63 -3.03 31.69
CA LEU A 65 15.55 -3.73 32.58
C LEU A 65 17.00 -3.31 32.35
N SER A 66 17.42 -3.17 31.09
CA SER A 66 18.77 -2.69 30.75
C SER A 66 19.00 -1.26 31.23
N PHE A 67 18.07 -0.34 30.95
CA PHE A 67 18.15 1.07 31.40
C PHE A 67 18.18 1.17 32.92
N ARG A 68 17.33 0.41 33.62
CA ARG A 68 17.33 0.36 35.09
C ARG A 68 18.68 -0.11 35.64
N HIS A 69 19.28 -1.14 35.03
CA HIS A 69 20.57 -1.65 35.48
C HIS A 69 21.70 -0.65 35.22
N ILE A 70 21.78 -0.08 34.02
CA ILE A 70 22.80 0.92 33.69
C ILE A 70 22.65 2.15 34.58
N TRP A 71 21.42 2.60 34.85
CA TRP A 71 21.18 3.70 35.78
C TRP A 71 21.72 3.44 37.19
N GLN A 72 21.61 2.20 37.69
CA GLN A 72 22.21 1.82 38.97
C GLN A 72 23.75 1.87 38.93
N ILE A 73 24.37 1.57 37.78
CA ILE A 73 25.82 1.70 37.57
C ILE A 73 26.22 3.17 37.54
N VAL A 74 25.54 3.99 36.73
CA VAL A 74 25.79 5.43 36.60
C VAL A 74 25.67 6.15 37.94
N LYS A 75 24.67 5.80 38.76
CA LYS A 75 24.49 6.37 40.10
C LYS A 75 25.65 6.10 41.07
N ARG A 76 26.41 5.03 40.87
CA ARG A 76 27.56 4.68 41.72
C ARG A 76 28.82 5.47 41.37
N ASP A 77 28.93 5.90 40.11
CA ASP A 77 30.09 6.63 39.60
C ASP A 77 29.66 7.78 38.68
N THR A 78 29.05 8.80 39.29
CA THR A 78 28.50 9.97 38.59
C THR A 78 29.57 10.91 38.05
N LYS A 79 30.86 10.67 38.35
CA LYS A 79 31.97 11.49 37.85
C LYS A 79 32.60 10.94 36.58
N ASN A 80 32.26 9.71 36.20
CA ASN A 80 32.81 9.07 35.01
C ASN A 80 32.12 9.59 33.74
N PRO A 81 32.82 10.37 32.90
CA PRO A 81 32.23 10.98 31.71
C PRO A 81 31.81 9.95 30.67
N PHE A 82 32.46 8.78 30.61
CA PHE A 82 32.10 7.72 29.68
C PHE A 82 30.80 7.03 30.07
N LEU A 83 30.55 6.84 31.37
CA LEU A 83 29.28 6.27 31.86
C LEU A 83 28.11 7.24 31.62
N LEU A 84 28.29 8.52 31.94
CA LEU A 84 27.28 9.54 31.72
C LEU A 84 27.00 9.74 30.22
N GLY A 85 28.05 9.92 29.43
CA GLY A 85 27.95 10.13 27.98
C GLY A 85 27.37 8.90 27.27
N GLY A 86 27.84 7.70 27.62
CA GLY A 86 27.32 6.45 27.07
C GLY A 86 25.85 6.23 27.41
N PHE A 87 25.45 6.42 28.68
CA PHE A 87 24.06 6.32 29.09
C PHE A 87 23.17 7.37 28.39
N GLY A 88 23.66 8.61 28.30
CA GLY A 88 22.99 9.67 27.57
C GLY A 88 22.79 9.32 26.09
N ALA A 89 23.80 8.74 25.43
CA ALA A 89 23.74 8.35 24.03
C ALA A 89 22.71 7.24 23.77
N ILE A 90 22.70 6.16 24.57
CA ILE A 90 21.71 5.09 24.40
C ILE A 90 20.29 5.59 24.70
N LEU A 91 20.12 6.45 25.72
CA LEU A 91 18.84 7.05 26.06
C LEU A 91 18.34 7.95 24.94
N ALA A 92 19.21 8.81 24.41
CA ALA A 92 18.90 9.69 23.29
C ALA A 92 18.48 8.88 22.06
N SER A 93 19.22 7.81 21.70
CA SER A 93 18.87 6.95 20.56
C SER A 93 17.52 6.23 20.77
N SER A 94 17.25 5.72 21.98
CA SER A 94 15.95 5.09 22.30
C SER A 94 14.79 6.08 22.25
N LEU A 95 14.97 7.30 22.75
CA LEU A 95 13.96 8.35 22.70
C LEU A 95 13.74 8.86 21.28
N HIS A 96 14.81 9.02 20.50
CA HIS A 96 14.70 9.44 19.10
C HIS A 96 13.94 8.41 18.25
N SER A 97 14.07 7.13 18.57
CA SER A 97 13.31 6.05 17.90
C SER A 97 11.79 6.07 18.14
N PHE A 98 11.27 6.98 18.99
CA PHE A 98 9.83 7.30 19.04
C PHE A 98 9.38 8.24 17.90
N LEU A 99 10.31 9.03 17.35
CA LEU A 99 10.05 10.03 16.32
C LEU A 99 10.52 9.58 14.95
N ASP A 100 11.50 8.67 14.90
CA ASP A 100 12.06 8.17 13.65
C ASP A 100 12.25 6.66 13.63
N TYR A 101 12.59 6.13 12.46
CA TYR A 101 12.76 4.70 12.19
C TYR A 101 14.22 4.25 12.17
N ASP A 102 15.13 5.05 12.75
CA ASP A 102 16.59 4.85 12.77
C ASP A 102 17.05 3.42 13.09
N TRP A 103 16.39 2.76 14.04
CA TRP A 103 16.72 1.39 14.42
C TRP A 103 16.38 0.32 13.37
N ASN A 104 15.74 0.69 12.26
CA ASN A 104 15.66 -0.15 11.06
C ASN A 104 16.97 -0.18 10.28
N PHE A 105 17.86 0.80 10.45
CA PHE A 105 19.21 0.75 9.88
C PHE A 105 20.10 -0.15 10.72
N PRO A 106 20.57 -1.30 10.19
CA PRO A 106 21.32 -2.26 11.00
C PRO A 106 22.58 -1.67 11.63
N ALA A 107 23.27 -0.75 10.95
CA ALA A 107 24.45 -0.08 11.48
C ALA A 107 24.15 0.73 12.75
N VAL A 108 23.04 1.48 12.77
CA VAL A 108 22.63 2.29 13.92
C VAL A 108 22.21 1.39 15.07
N PHE A 109 21.36 0.39 14.79
CA PHE A 109 20.88 -0.53 15.82
C PHE A 109 22.00 -1.37 16.44
N LEU A 110 22.94 -1.88 15.64
CA LEU A 110 24.11 -2.61 16.14
C LEU A 110 25.04 -1.72 16.97
N THR A 111 25.21 -0.45 16.58
CA THR A 111 25.98 0.52 17.38
C THR A 111 25.31 0.77 18.73
N PHE A 112 23.99 0.94 18.75
CA PHE A 112 23.20 1.05 19.98
C PHE A 112 23.40 -0.19 20.88
N LEU A 113 23.24 -1.40 20.32
CA LEU A 113 23.43 -2.65 21.06
C LEU A 113 24.85 -2.81 21.59
N PHE A 114 25.86 -2.42 20.80
CA PHE A 114 27.26 -2.47 21.21
C PHE A 114 27.53 -1.55 22.41
N LEU A 115 27.07 -0.30 22.36
CA LEU A 115 27.20 0.64 23.49
C LEU A 115 26.45 0.15 24.73
N LEU A 116 25.21 -0.33 24.55
CA LEU A 116 24.39 -0.90 25.61
C LEU A 116 25.10 -2.08 26.29
N ALA A 117 25.66 -3.00 25.50
CA ALA A 117 26.37 -4.18 26.01
C ALA A 117 27.63 -3.81 26.80
N ASN A 118 28.42 -2.85 26.31
CA ASN A 118 29.61 -2.37 27.02
C ASN A 118 29.24 -1.72 28.36
N LEU A 119 28.20 -0.88 28.39
CA LEU A 119 27.74 -0.25 29.64
C LEU A 119 27.26 -1.27 30.67
N LEU A 120 26.55 -2.31 30.23
CA LEU A 120 26.13 -3.41 31.09
C LEU A 120 27.31 -4.24 31.62
N ALA A 121 28.42 -4.31 30.88
CA ALA A 121 29.60 -5.09 31.27
C ALA A 121 30.45 -4.42 32.35
N ILE A 122 30.45 -3.08 32.45
CA ILE A 122 31.35 -2.28 33.30
C ILE A 122 31.24 -2.61 34.81
N ASN A 123 30.14 -3.23 35.28
CA ASN A 123 29.99 -3.60 36.70
C ASN A 123 29.73 -5.09 36.94
N SER A 124 30.05 -5.94 35.97
CA SER A 124 29.85 -7.40 36.09
C SER A 124 30.77 -8.08 37.11
N GLN A 125 31.78 -7.37 37.65
CA GLN A 125 32.79 -7.93 38.55
C GLN A 125 32.36 -7.98 40.04
N GLY A 126 31.34 -7.20 40.45
CA GLY A 126 30.89 -7.12 41.86
C GLY A 126 29.57 -7.84 42.19
N LEU A 127 28.85 -8.35 41.18
CA LEU A 127 27.62 -9.11 41.39
C LEU A 127 27.98 -10.57 41.61
N LYS A 128 27.46 -11.21 42.68
CA LYS A 128 27.51 -12.68 42.80
C LYS A 128 26.94 -13.25 41.50
N ARG A 129 27.79 -13.90 40.69
CA ARG A 129 27.39 -14.59 39.47
C ARG A 129 26.42 -15.71 39.85
N ASN A 130 25.13 -15.42 39.88
CA ASN A 130 24.12 -16.47 39.83
C ASN A 130 24.36 -17.18 38.51
N GLN A 131 24.82 -18.44 38.57
CA GLN A 131 25.03 -19.20 37.35
C GLN A 131 23.68 -19.24 36.62
N PRO A 132 23.61 -18.83 35.34
CA PRO A 132 22.36 -18.97 34.61
C PRO A 132 22.00 -20.44 34.65
N LEU A 133 20.72 -20.71 34.96
CA LEU A 133 20.17 -22.06 35.01
C LEU A 133 20.65 -22.82 33.78
N ARG A 134 21.10 -24.08 33.95
CA ARG A 134 21.65 -24.91 32.86
C ARG A 134 20.76 -24.88 31.62
N LEU A 135 19.45 -24.84 31.82
CA LEU A 135 18.43 -24.67 30.79
C LEU A 135 18.61 -23.39 29.95
N VAL A 136 18.82 -22.23 30.57
CA VAL A 136 18.98 -20.94 29.87
C VAL A 136 20.22 -20.95 28.98
N LYS A 137 21.33 -21.54 29.45
CA LYS A 137 22.55 -21.70 28.63
C LYS A 137 22.27 -22.53 27.38
N TRP A 138 21.59 -23.68 27.55
CA TRP A 138 21.20 -24.52 26.42
C TRP A 138 20.25 -23.81 25.46
N LEU A 139 19.25 -23.08 25.98
CA LEU A 139 18.33 -22.31 25.14
C LEU A 139 19.06 -21.25 24.31
N MET A 140 20.04 -20.54 24.88
CA MET A 140 20.85 -19.57 24.12
C MET A 140 21.70 -20.25 23.04
N VAL A 141 22.32 -21.39 23.34
CA VAL A 141 23.11 -22.15 22.34
C VAL A 141 22.20 -22.63 21.22
N VAL A 142 21.03 -23.19 21.54
CA VAL A 142 20.05 -23.63 20.55
C VAL A 142 19.60 -22.45 19.69
N LEU A 143 19.25 -21.31 20.30
CA LEU A 143 18.85 -20.12 19.56
C LEU A 143 19.97 -19.61 18.63
N ALA A 144 21.22 -19.59 19.09
CA ALA A 144 22.36 -19.19 18.28
C ALA A 144 22.58 -20.14 17.09
N VAL A 145 22.45 -21.46 17.31
CA VAL A 145 22.51 -22.46 16.24
C VAL A 145 21.36 -22.27 15.25
N LEU A 146 20.14 -22.02 15.72
CA LEU A 146 18.98 -21.77 14.86
C LEU A 146 19.18 -20.53 14.00
N VAL A 147 19.67 -19.43 14.56
CA VAL A 147 19.98 -18.20 13.82
C VAL A 147 21.08 -18.44 12.79
N PHE A 148 22.13 -19.18 13.16
CA PHE A 148 23.23 -19.54 12.25
C PHE A 148 22.72 -20.40 11.08
N VAL A 149 21.98 -21.47 11.37
CA VAL A 149 21.39 -22.35 10.36
C VAL A 149 20.42 -21.57 9.47
N PHE A 150 19.57 -20.72 10.04
CA PHE A 150 18.68 -19.86 9.27
C PHE A 150 19.45 -18.95 8.31
N GLY A 151 20.51 -18.28 8.78
CA GLY A 151 21.38 -17.44 7.95
C GLY A 151 21.99 -18.21 6.78
N TRP A 152 22.49 -19.43 7.03
CA TRP A 152 23.03 -20.30 5.96
C TRP A 152 21.96 -20.75 4.96
N ILE A 153 20.75 -21.06 5.42
CA ILE A 153 19.63 -21.39 4.55
C ILE A 153 19.29 -20.20 3.63
N GLN A 154 19.32 -18.96 4.14
CA GLN A 154 19.12 -17.76 3.32
C GLN A 154 20.22 -17.61 2.25
N LEU A 155 21.48 -17.76 2.65
CA LEU A 155 22.62 -17.66 1.73
C LEU A 155 22.55 -18.73 0.63
N ALA A 156 22.19 -19.97 0.99
CA ALA A 156 21.98 -21.04 0.03
C ALA A 156 20.81 -20.72 -0.94
N GLY A 157 19.69 -20.19 -0.43
CA GLY A 157 18.58 -19.75 -1.26
C GLY A 157 18.97 -18.63 -2.25
N GLU A 158 19.73 -17.64 -1.80
CA GLU A 158 20.26 -16.55 -2.62
C GLU A 158 21.26 -17.06 -3.67
N TYR A 159 22.09 -18.04 -3.33
CA TYR A 159 22.98 -18.71 -4.28
C TYR A 159 22.18 -19.36 -5.42
N PHE A 160 21.14 -20.14 -5.12
CA PHE A 160 20.28 -20.75 -6.14
C PHE A 160 19.50 -19.71 -6.95
N TYR A 161 19.06 -18.62 -6.30
CA TYR A 161 18.40 -17.51 -6.98
C TYR A 161 19.30 -16.91 -8.07
N ARG A 162 20.58 -16.66 -7.74
CA ARG A 162 21.57 -16.14 -8.70
C ARG A 162 21.91 -17.12 -9.81
N LYS A 163 21.79 -18.42 -9.56
CA LYS A 163 21.95 -19.48 -10.58
C LYS A 163 20.69 -19.71 -11.43
N GLY A 164 19.56 -19.09 -11.08
CA GLY A 164 18.29 -19.26 -11.78
C GLY A 164 17.51 -20.54 -11.40
N ASP A 165 17.91 -21.24 -10.33
CA ASP A 165 17.18 -22.40 -9.80
C ASP A 165 16.16 -21.96 -8.75
N TYR A 166 15.08 -21.35 -9.23
CA TYR A 166 14.09 -20.72 -8.38
C TYR A 166 13.19 -21.70 -7.61
N GLN A 167 13.09 -22.97 -8.04
CA GLN A 167 12.39 -24.00 -7.26
C GLN A 167 13.13 -24.26 -5.94
N LYS A 168 14.46 -24.40 -6.00
CA LYS A 168 15.30 -24.53 -4.80
C LYS A 168 15.35 -23.24 -4.01
N THR A 169 15.34 -22.07 -4.67
CA THR A 169 15.19 -20.78 -3.97
C THR A 169 13.96 -20.80 -3.08
N LEU A 170 12.77 -21.06 -3.61
CA LEU A 170 11.53 -21.07 -2.83
C LEU A 170 11.42 -22.21 -1.81
N ALA A 171 12.23 -23.26 -1.95
CA ALA A 171 12.30 -24.35 -0.96
C ALA A 171 13.16 -23.96 0.25
N LEU A 172 14.25 -23.22 0.03
CA LEU A 172 15.20 -22.83 1.09
C LEU A 172 14.85 -21.46 1.67
N SER A 173 14.56 -20.49 0.81
CA SER A 173 14.30 -19.10 1.13
C SER A 173 12.94 -18.70 0.51
N PRO A 174 11.82 -18.87 1.22
CA PRO A 174 10.49 -18.53 0.70
C PRO A 174 10.20 -17.01 0.64
N TRP A 175 10.89 -16.22 1.45
CA TRP A 175 10.74 -14.75 1.58
C TRP A 175 11.01 -13.94 0.30
N PRO A 176 11.93 -14.32 -0.61
CA PRO A 176 12.06 -13.69 -1.93
C PRO A 176 10.98 -14.06 -2.95
N ALA A 177 9.78 -14.50 -2.53
CA ALA A 177 8.70 -14.90 -3.44
C ALA A 177 8.42 -13.85 -4.55
N VAL A 178 8.43 -12.57 -4.19
CA VAL A 178 8.26 -11.45 -5.13
C VAL A 178 9.39 -11.41 -6.18
N ARG A 179 10.63 -11.70 -5.78
CA ARG A 179 11.82 -11.67 -6.66
C ARG A 179 11.79 -12.79 -7.71
N VAL A 180 11.16 -13.92 -7.41
CA VAL A 180 11.05 -15.05 -8.34
C VAL A 180 9.87 -14.95 -9.30
N ARG A 181 9.09 -13.85 -9.27
CA ARG A 181 7.98 -13.57 -10.20
C ARG A 181 8.37 -13.76 -11.68
N LYS A 182 9.55 -13.28 -12.07
CA LYS A 182 10.07 -13.41 -13.45
C LYS A 182 10.20 -14.87 -13.91
N MET A 183 10.41 -15.81 -12.98
CA MET A 183 10.36 -17.23 -13.31
C MET A 183 8.93 -17.70 -13.50
N GLY A 184 8.01 -17.29 -12.63
CA GLY A 184 6.59 -17.55 -12.79
C GLY A 184 6.12 -17.14 -14.18
N ASP A 185 6.50 -15.94 -14.64
CA ASP A 185 6.24 -15.45 -16.00
C ASP A 185 6.71 -16.45 -17.07
N LYS A 186 7.99 -16.86 -17.02
CA LYS A 186 8.55 -17.84 -17.96
C LYS A 186 7.86 -19.20 -17.92
N LEU A 187 7.37 -19.62 -16.76
CA LEU A 187 6.63 -20.88 -16.64
C LEU A 187 5.25 -20.74 -17.27
N PHE A 188 4.51 -19.65 -16.99
CA PHE A 188 3.23 -19.38 -17.64
C PHE A 188 3.34 -19.33 -19.17
N GLU A 189 4.44 -18.78 -19.71
CA GLU A 189 4.71 -18.76 -21.16
C GLU A 189 4.93 -20.17 -21.76
N LYS A 190 5.52 -21.09 -20.98
CA LYS A 190 5.83 -22.45 -21.45
C LYS A 190 4.70 -23.45 -21.22
N ASP A 191 4.08 -23.40 -20.05
CA ASP A 191 3.09 -24.36 -19.55
C ASP A 191 2.24 -23.67 -18.48
N PHE A 192 0.97 -23.42 -18.80
CA PHE A 192 0.06 -22.73 -17.90
C PHE A 192 -0.14 -23.48 -16.57
N ILE A 193 -0.17 -24.82 -16.57
CA ILE A 193 -0.43 -25.62 -15.37
C ILE A 193 0.77 -25.50 -14.40
N GLN A 194 1.99 -25.60 -14.93
CA GLN A 194 3.19 -25.40 -14.13
C GLN A 194 3.33 -23.95 -13.64
N GLY A 195 3.01 -22.99 -14.52
CA GLY A 195 2.93 -21.57 -14.19
C GLY A 195 1.95 -21.29 -13.07
N GLU A 196 0.74 -21.85 -13.15
CA GLU A 196 -0.32 -21.70 -12.15
C GLU A 196 0.12 -22.25 -10.80
N LYS A 197 0.67 -23.48 -10.76
CA LYS A 197 1.19 -24.08 -9.52
C LYS A 197 2.27 -23.22 -8.88
N MET A 198 3.19 -22.68 -9.69
CA MET A 198 4.24 -21.79 -9.20
C MET A 198 3.68 -20.44 -8.73
N GLY A 199 2.77 -19.83 -9.51
CA GLY A 199 2.16 -18.55 -9.19
C GLY A 199 1.34 -18.60 -7.91
N GLN A 200 0.55 -19.65 -7.72
CA GLN A 200 -0.16 -19.90 -6.47
C GLN A 200 0.81 -20.07 -5.29
N ARG A 201 1.93 -20.77 -5.48
CA ARG A 201 2.98 -20.89 -4.45
C ARG A 201 3.58 -19.53 -4.11
N ILE A 202 3.92 -18.70 -5.09
CA ILE A 202 4.44 -17.34 -4.89
C ILE A 202 3.45 -16.52 -4.07
N VAL A 203 2.20 -16.43 -4.52
CA VAL A 203 1.15 -15.67 -3.81
C VAL A 203 0.89 -16.24 -2.41
N SER A 204 1.01 -17.55 -2.20
CA SER A 204 0.83 -18.16 -0.86
C SER A 204 1.92 -17.76 0.14
N LEU A 205 3.09 -17.34 -0.35
CA LEU A 205 4.23 -16.87 0.45
C LEU A 205 4.23 -15.35 0.62
N SER A 206 3.58 -14.62 -0.29
CA SER A 206 3.41 -13.16 -0.27
C SER A 206 1.94 -12.77 -0.14
N ARG A 207 1.20 -13.43 0.78
CA ARG A 207 -0.28 -13.41 0.82
C ARG A 207 -0.91 -12.02 0.89
N GLN A 208 -0.17 -11.04 1.40
CA GLN A 208 -0.68 -9.69 1.64
C GLN A 208 -0.10 -8.67 0.64
N ASP A 209 0.76 -9.12 -0.28
CA ASP A 209 1.33 -8.24 -1.30
C ASP A 209 0.33 -8.02 -2.45
N PRO A 210 -0.24 -6.81 -2.60
CA PRO A 210 -1.21 -6.51 -3.64
C PRO A 210 -0.65 -6.73 -5.05
N SER A 211 0.65 -6.50 -5.25
CA SER A 211 1.28 -6.61 -6.56
C SER A 211 1.35 -8.06 -7.05
N MET A 212 1.48 -9.03 -6.13
CA MET A 212 1.50 -10.45 -6.46
C MET A 212 0.11 -10.99 -6.80
N HIS A 213 -0.93 -10.49 -6.12
CA HIS A 213 -2.32 -10.80 -6.50
C HIS A 213 -2.66 -10.22 -7.86
N TYR A 214 -2.34 -8.95 -8.11
CA TYR A 214 -2.50 -8.32 -9.42
C TYR A 214 -1.79 -9.11 -10.52
N TRP A 215 -0.52 -9.46 -10.30
CA TRP A 215 0.27 -10.22 -11.26
C TRP A 215 -0.38 -11.56 -11.62
N LEU A 216 -0.83 -12.33 -10.62
CA LEU A 216 -1.49 -13.61 -10.87
C LEU A 216 -2.88 -13.43 -11.52
N ALA A 217 -3.60 -12.35 -11.18
CA ALA A 217 -4.87 -12.00 -11.81
C ALA A 217 -4.71 -11.75 -13.32
N ASP A 218 -3.67 -11.02 -13.73
CA ASP A 218 -3.31 -10.80 -15.14
C ASP A 218 -3.08 -12.14 -15.85
N LYS A 219 -2.38 -13.11 -15.22
CA LYS A 219 -2.13 -14.43 -15.82
C LYS A 219 -3.42 -15.20 -16.08
N TYR A 220 -4.35 -15.19 -15.13
CA TYR A 220 -5.67 -15.80 -15.34
C TYR A 220 -6.50 -15.05 -16.38
N TYR A 221 -6.43 -13.72 -16.42
CA TYR A 221 -7.13 -12.90 -17.41
C TYR A 221 -6.71 -13.28 -18.83
N PHE A 222 -5.41 -13.32 -19.12
CA PHE A 222 -4.90 -13.69 -20.44
C PHE A 222 -5.15 -15.14 -20.81
N ALA A 223 -5.37 -16.02 -19.83
CA ALA A 223 -5.78 -17.40 -20.06
C ALA A 223 -7.30 -17.58 -20.19
N GLY A 224 -8.09 -16.50 -20.15
CA GLY A 224 -9.54 -16.53 -20.23
C GLY A 224 -10.25 -17.05 -18.98
N GLN A 225 -9.52 -17.27 -17.87
CA GLN A 225 -10.08 -17.73 -16.60
C GLN A 225 -10.58 -16.52 -15.78
N LEU A 226 -11.65 -15.91 -16.28
CA LEU A 226 -12.16 -14.62 -15.80
C LEU A 226 -12.59 -14.65 -14.32
N GLU A 227 -13.20 -15.74 -13.84
CA GLU A 227 -13.64 -15.86 -12.44
C GLU A 227 -12.45 -15.87 -11.48
N LYS A 228 -11.41 -16.65 -11.79
CA LYS A 228 -10.18 -16.65 -10.98
C LYS A 228 -9.49 -15.29 -11.06
N SER A 229 -9.43 -14.70 -12.25
CA SER A 229 -8.87 -13.36 -12.43
C SER A 229 -9.57 -12.33 -11.54
N ALA A 230 -10.91 -12.32 -11.54
CA ALA A 230 -11.71 -11.43 -10.70
C ALA A 230 -11.39 -11.58 -9.20
N GLN A 231 -11.29 -12.82 -8.71
CA GLN A 231 -10.94 -13.10 -7.31
C GLN A 231 -9.59 -12.53 -6.90
N TYR A 232 -8.57 -12.62 -7.76
CA TYR A 232 -7.24 -12.11 -7.47
C TYR A 232 -7.15 -10.58 -7.62
N TYR A 233 -7.84 -9.98 -8.59
CA TYR A 233 -7.95 -8.51 -8.65
C TYR A 233 -8.65 -7.94 -7.42
N GLN A 234 -9.73 -8.58 -6.95
CA GLN A 234 -10.42 -8.17 -5.74
C GLN A 234 -9.49 -8.17 -4.53
N LYS A 235 -8.66 -9.21 -4.37
CA LYS A 235 -7.62 -9.24 -3.31
C LYS A 235 -6.58 -8.14 -3.48
N ALA A 236 -6.13 -7.87 -4.70
CA ALA A 236 -5.19 -6.79 -4.96
C ALA A 236 -5.75 -5.43 -4.52
N ILE A 237 -7.04 -5.17 -4.81
CA ILE A 237 -7.77 -3.97 -4.39
C ILE A 237 -7.99 -3.95 -2.87
N GLU A 238 -8.30 -5.09 -2.24
CA GLU A 238 -8.46 -5.18 -0.78
C GLU A 238 -7.16 -4.80 -0.05
N TYR A 239 -6.00 -5.24 -0.57
CA TYR A 239 -4.70 -4.95 0.05
C TYR A 239 -4.14 -3.57 -0.32
N ASN A 240 -4.58 -2.97 -1.43
CA ASN A 240 -4.20 -1.61 -1.82
C ASN A 240 -5.37 -0.85 -2.44
N PRO A 241 -6.31 -0.37 -1.59
CA PRO A 241 -7.56 0.21 -2.06
C PRO A 241 -7.38 1.63 -2.64
N LEU A 242 -6.33 2.35 -2.24
CA LEU A 242 -6.08 3.72 -2.69
C LEU A 242 -5.08 3.74 -3.86
N ASP A 243 -5.18 4.75 -4.74
CA ASP A 243 -4.25 5.04 -5.84
C ASP A 243 -3.95 3.90 -6.85
N ASN A 244 -4.87 2.95 -6.99
CA ASN A 244 -4.79 1.88 -7.99
C ASN A 244 -6.04 1.81 -8.87
N TRP A 245 -6.51 2.97 -9.36
CA TRP A 245 -7.71 3.08 -10.19
C TRP A 245 -7.74 2.13 -11.40
N ARG A 246 -6.57 1.84 -11.99
CA ARG A 246 -6.43 0.87 -13.09
C ARG A 246 -6.93 -0.53 -12.72
N LEU A 247 -6.79 -0.95 -11.46
CA LEU A 247 -7.28 -2.24 -11.00
C LEU A 247 -8.82 -2.28 -10.96
N TYR A 248 -9.46 -1.18 -10.56
CA TYR A 248 -10.92 -1.04 -10.58
C TYR A 248 -11.46 -1.11 -12.00
N GLN A 249 -10.80 -0.42 -12.94
CA GLN A 249 -11.17 -0.49 -14.36
C GLN A 249 -11.04 -1.90 -14.93
N LYS A 250 -9.92 -2.59 -14.64
CA LYS A 250 -9.71 -3.98 -15.08
C LYS A 250 -10.76 -4.93 -14.50
N LEU A 251 -11.01 -4.86 -13.20
CA LEU A 251 -12.01 -5.73 -12.55
C LEU A 251 -13.44 -5.42 -13.01
N GLY A 252 -13.79 -4.14 -13.23
CA GLY A 252 -15.08 -3.74 -13.78
C GLY A 252 -15.32 -4.32 -15.18
N LYS A 253 -14.31 -4.28 -16.06
CA LYS A 253 -14.35 -4.93 -17.38
C LYS A 253 -14.56 -6.45 -17.28
N ILE A 254 -13.89 -7.09 -16.32
CA ILE A 254 -14.04 -8.55 -16.09
C ILE A 254 -15.45 -8.88 -15.59
N TYR A 255 -15.97 -8.12 -14.61
CA TYR A 255 -17.34 -8.33 -14.14
C TYR A 255 -18.38 -8.13 -15.23
N LYS A 256 -18.20 -7.15 -16.12
CA LYS A 256 -19.03 -6.99 -17.30
C LYS A 256 -19.00 -8.22 -18.22
N GLN A 257 -17.81 -8.76 -18.50
CA GLN A 257 -17.66 -9.97 -19.32
C GLN A 257 -18.30 -11.21 -18.68
N LEU A 258 -18.31 -11.27 -17.34
CA LEU A 258 -18.94 -12.33 -16.56
C LEU A 258 -20.46 -12.14 -16.36
N GLY A 259 -21.04 -11.02 -16.79
CA GLY A 259 -22.45 -10.67 -16.52
C GLY A 259 -22.73 -10.34 -15.04
N LYS A 260 -21.71 -10.05 -14.26
CA LYS A 260 -21.75 -9.77 -12.81
C LYS A 260 -22.00 -8.29 -12.53
N GLN A 261 -23.19 -7.83 -12.87
CA GLN A 261 -23.55 -6.41 -12.81
C GLN A 261 -23.56 -5.88 -11.37
N GLU A 262 -24.07 -6.65 -10.42
CA GLU A 262 -24.14 -6.22 -9.02
C GLU A 262 -22.74 -6.04 -8.41
N GLU A 263 -21.83 -6.99 -8.64
CA GLU A 263 -20.45 -6.87 -8.15
C GLU A 263 -19.68 -5.72 -8.81
N LYS A 264 -19.98 -5.40 -10.08
CA LYS A 264 -19.45 -4.23 -10.79
C LYS A 264 -19.91 -2.93 -10.12
N ASP A 265 -21.18 -2.83 -9.77
CA ASP A 265 -21.72 -1.63 -9.13
C ASP A 265 -21.16 -1.41 -7.74
N VAL A 266 -21.05 -2.49 -6.94
CA VAL A 266 -20.40 -2.43 -5.62
C VAL A 266 -18.93 -2.00 -5.77
N LEU A 267 -18.22 -2.52 -6.76
CA LEU A 267 -16.84 -2.14 -7.05
C LEU A 267 -16.71 -0.66 -7.39
N TYR A 268 -17.54 -0.14 -8.29
CA TYR A 268 -17.50 1.26 -8.69
C TYR A 268 -17.93 2.21 -7.55
N GLN A 269 -18.92 1.84 -6.74
CA GLN A 269 -19.24 2.59 -5.53
C GLN A 269 -18.05 2.65 -4.56
N PHE A 270 -17.39 1.52 -4.32
CA PHE A 270 -16.19 1.46 -3.48
C PHE A 270 -15.05 2.30 -4.08
N PHE A 271 -14.87 2.26 -5.40
CA PHE A 271 -13.90 3.10 -6.11
C PHE A 271 -14.18 4.59 -5.90
N GLY A 272 -15.43 5.02 -6.08
CA GLY A 272 -15.86 6.40 -5.88
C GLY A 272 -15.56 6.93 -4.48
N GLN A 273 -15.82 6.12 -3.45
CA GLN A 273 -15.51 6.45 -2.05
C GLN A 273 -14.00 6.56 -1.81
N ASN A 274 -13.20 5.71 -2.45
CA ASN A 274 -11.75 5.72 -2.31
C ASN A 274 -11.08 6.87 -3.08
N LEU A 275 -11.67 7.32 -4.19
CA LEU A 275 -11.24 8.52 -4.90
C LEU A 275 -11.39 9.78 -4.04
N GLU A 276 -12.49 9.90 -3.29
CA GLU A 276 -12.73 11.06 -2.41
C GLU A 276 -11.73 11.13 -1.24
N LYS A 277 -11.20 9.98 -0.82
CA LYS A 277 -10.10 9.88 0.16
C LYS A 277 -8.72 10.12 -0.46
N SER A 278 -8.61 10.00 -1.77
CA SER A 278 -7.35 10.17 -2.49
C SER A 278 -7.10 11.64 -2.83
N LYS A 279 -5.85 12.08 -2.71
CA LYS A 279 -5.40 13.37 -3.25
C LYS A 279 -5.28 13.36 -4.78
N ILE A 280 -5.58 12.25 -5.45
CA ILE A 280 -5.52 12.14 -6.91
C ILE A 280 -6.49 13.08 -7.61
N LEU A 281 -7.60 13.46 -6.96
CA LEU A 281 -8.53 14.48 -7.47
C LEU A 281 -7.91 15.90 -7.51
N GLN A 282 -6.80 16.13 -6.81
CA GLN A 282 -6.12 17.44 -6.74
C GLN A 282 -5.04 17.61 -7.79
N LYS A 283 -4.70 16.55 -8.53
CA LYS A 283 -3.67 16.56 -9.57
C LYS A 283 -4.30 16.20 -10.90
N GLU A 284 -4.02 17.01 -11.91
CA GLU A 284 -4.47 16.73 -13.27
C GLU A 284 -3.98 15.35 -13.74
N ASN A 285 -4.93 14.54 -14.23
CA ASN A 285 -4.69 13.17 -14.67
C ASN A 285 -5.71 12.75 -15.73
N GLU A 286 -5.35 12.96 -16.99
CA GLU A 286 -6.17 12.72 -18.16
C GLU A 286 -6.57 11.25 -18.30
N ALA A 287 -5.65 10.33 -18.01
CA ALA A 287 -5.89 8.90 -18.06
C ALA A 287 -6.97 8.47 -17.05
N LEU A 288 -6.90 8.99 -15.81
CA LEU A 288 -7.93 8.76 -14.80
C LEU A 288 -9.25 9.42 -15.22
N ALA A 289 -9.23 10.67 -15.68
CA ALA A 289 -10.45 11.36 -16.10
C ALA A 289 -11.19 10.61 -17.21
N LYS A 290 -10.47 10.11 -18.22
CA LYS A 290 -11.05 9.24 -19.25
C LYS A 290 -11.72 8.01 -18.65
N ASP A 291 -11.08 7.34 -17.71
CA ASP A 291 -11.66 6.17 -17.04
C ASP A 291 -12.93 6.50 -16.25
N LEU A 292 -12.93 7.59 -15.49
CA LEU A 292 -14.12 8.07 -14.76
C LEU A 292 -15.25 8.42 -15.72
N TYR A 293 -14.93 9.06 -16.85
CA TYR A 293 -15.90 9.39 -17.88
C TYR A 293 -16.54 8.13 -18.47
N PHE A 294 -15.74 7.11 -18.80
CA PHE A 294 -16.27 5.87 -19.37
C PHE A 294 -17.07 5.02 -18.38
N ILE A 295 -16.76 5.09 -17.08
CA ILE A 295 -17.62 4.52 -16.05
C ILE A 295 -18.99 5.23 -16.04
N GLY A 296 -18.99 6.57 -16.09
CA GLY A 296 -20.22 7.35 -16.22
C GLY A 296 -21.00 7.02 -17.51
N GLU A 297 -20.32 6.93 -18.65
CA GLU A 297 -20.94 6.57 -19.93
C GLU A 297 -21.58 5.17 -19.88
N GLU A 298 -20.99 4.24 -19.15
CA GLU A 298 -21.56 2.92 -18.92
C GLU A 298 -22.88 3.02 -18.15
N TYR A 299 -22.93 3.80 -17.06
CA TYR A 299 -24.18 4.06 -16.33
C TYR A 299 -25.22 4.79 -17.18
N LEU A 300 -24.81 5.71 -18.05
CA LEU A 300 -25.71 6.42 -18.95
C LEU A 300 -26.41 5.45 -19.91
N LYS A 301 -25.67 4.50 -20.49
CA LYS A 301 -26.22 3.45 -21.37
C LYS A 301 -27.18 2.52 -20.64
N GLU A 302 -27.06 2.41 -19.32
CA GLU A 302 -27.96 1.65 -18.45
C GLU A 302 -29.20 2.48 -18.01
N GLY A 303 -29.32 3.75 -18.40
CA GLY A 303 -30.40 4.64 -17.96
C GLY A 303 -30.26 5.11 -16.51
N ARG A 304 -29.02 5.22 -16.02
CA ARG A 304 -28.69 5.63 -14.64
C ARG A 304 -28.02 7.00 -14.65
N GLU A 305 -28.82 8.04 -14.93
CA GLU A 305 -28.32 9.39 -15.15
C GLU A 305 -27.75 10.02 -13.87
N ARG A 306 -28.30 9.71 -12.70
CA ARG A 306 -27.82 10.24 -11.41
C ARG A 306 -26.41 9.76 -11.08
N GLU A 307 -26.12 8.49 -11.32
CA GLU A 307 -24.79 7.90 -11.17
C GLU A 307 -23.83 8.46 -12.23
N THR A 308 -24.30 8.61 -13.47
CA THR A 308 -23.54 9.27 -14.55
C THR A 308 -23.09 10.66 -14.13
N VAL A 309 -24.00 11.50 -13.60
CA VAL A 309 -23.67 12.83 -13.07
C VAL A 309 -22.58 12.75 -11.99
N SER A 310 -22.65 11.78 -11.09
CA SER A 310 -21.64 11.61 -10.02
C SER A 310 -20.24 11.35 -10.59
N TRP A 311 -20.13 10.46 -11.59
CA TRP A 311 -18.85 10.13 -12.23
C TRP A 311 -18.31 11.24 -13.12
N TRP A 312 -19.17 11.88 -13.90
CA TRP A 312 -18.78 12.98 -14.77
C TRP A 312 -18.40 14.24 -13.99
N LYS A 313 -19.00 14.49 -12.81
CA LYS A 313 -18.48 15.49 -11.88
C LYS A 313 -17.06 15.20 -11.40
N LYS A 314 -16.77 13.95 -11.03
CA LYS A 314 -15.41 13.56 -10.63
C LYS A 314 -14.43 13.72 -11.80
N THR A 315 -14.89 13.45 -13.03
CA THR A 315 -14.11 13.65 -14.25
C THR A 315 -13.69 15.12 -14.44
N THR A 316 -14.64 16.06 -14.34
CA THR A 316 -14.35 17.49 -14.50
C THR A 316 -13.46 18.06 -13.40
N GLN A 317 -13.47 17.45 -12.21
CA GLN A 317 -12.54 17.78 -11.13
C GLN A 317 -11.11 17.30 -11.42
N VAL A 318 -10.95 16.10 -12.00
CA VAL A 318 -9.63 15.51 -12.28
C VAL A 318 -8.96 16.13 -13.50
N ALA A 319 -9.71 16.45 -14.56
CA ALA A 319 -9.15 17.02 -15.79
C ALA A 319 -9.91 18.29 -16.18
N PRO A 320 -9.80 19.36 -15.38
CA PRO A 320 -10.59 20.57 -15.58
C PRO A 320 -10.21 21.34 -16.85
N GLN A 321 -9.03 21.13 -17.42
CA GLN A 321 -8.56 21.84 -18.62
C GLN A 321 -9.20 21.33 -19.93
N TRP A 322 -10.07 20.31 -19.87
CA TRP A 322 -10.68 19.70 -21.05
C TRP A 322 -12.18 19.99 -21.11
N SER A 323 -12.55 20.88 -22.04
CA SER A 323 -13.93 21.38 -22.20
C SER A 323 -14.96 20.27 -22.43
N TYR A 324 -14.56 19.20 -23.13
CA TYR A 324 -15.46 18.11 -23.52
C TYR A 324 -16.15 17.47 -22.31
N PHE A 325 -15.44 17.32 -21.18
CA PHE A 325 -16.02 16.76 -19.97
C PHE A 325 -17.08 17.66 -19.34
N HIS A 326 -16.85 18.98 -19.34
CA HIS A 326 -17.78 19.96 -18.80
C HIS A 326 -19.03 20.07 -19.67
N ILE A 327 -18.84 20.08 -20.99
CA ILE A 327 -19.94 20.20 -21.96
C ILE A 327 -20.83 18.97 -21.93
N ASP A 328 -20.28 17.75 -21.94
CA ASP A 328 -21.10 16.53 -21.83
C ASP A 328 -21.87 16.47 -20.49
N LEU A 329 -21.26 16.92 -19.39
CA LEU A 329 -21.96 17.03 -18.11
C LEU A 329 -23.09 18.07 -18.16
N ALA A 330 -22.89 19.21 -18.84
CA ALA A 330 -23.92 20.21 -19.05
C ALA A 330 -25.06 19.65 -19.94
N SER A 331 -24.75 18.96 -21.04
CA SER A 331 -25.74 18.27 -21.88
C SER A 331 -26.58 17.28 -21.08
N LEU A 332 -25.94 16.50 -20.18
CA LEU A 332 -26.66 15.59 -19.29
C LEU A 332 -27.60 16.35 -18.35
N TYR A 333 -27.17 17.46 -17.77
CA TYR A 333 -28.05 18.28 -16.94
C TYR A 333 -29.26 18.84 -17.69
N LEU A 334 -29.08 19.27 -18.94
CA LEU A 334 -30.20 19.73 -19.77
C LEU A 334 -31.19 18.60 -20.07
N SER A 335 -30.70 17.39 -20.35
CA SER A 335 -31.57 16.21 -20.55
C SER A 335 -32.38 15.83 -19.30
N LEU A 336 -31.94 16.28 -18.12
CA LEU A 336 -32.62 16.12 -16.83
C LEU A 336 -33.48 17.32 -16.41
N ASP A 337 -33.65 18.31 -17.30
CA ASP A 337 -34.37 19.57 -17.01
C ASP A 337 -33.72 20.40 -15.88
N GLU A 338 -32.42 20.22 -15.65
CA GLU A 338 -31.65 20.90 -14.60
C GLU A 338 -30.79 22.05 -15.17
N GLN A 339 -31.42 22.98 -15.91
CA GLN A 339 -30.74 24.07 -16.63
C GLN A 339 -29.78 24.90 -15.76
N ASN A 340 -30.19 25.24 -14.53
CA ASN A 340 -29.34 25.98 -13.59
C ASN A 340 -28.01 25.27 -13.27
N ARG A 341 -28.01 23.93 -13.26
CA ARG A 341 -26.79 23.13 -13.02
C ARG A 341 -25.92 23.03 -14.26
N ALA A 342 -26.52 22.94 -15.45
CA ALA A 342 -25.79 23.02 -16.71
C ALA A 342 -25.03 24.35 -16.82
N GLU A 343 -25.72 25.47 -16.54
CA GLU A 343 -25.12 26.80 -16.52
C GLU A 343 -24.00 26.91 -15.48
N ALA A 344 -24.20 26.37 -14.27
CA ALA A 344 -23.17 26.37 -13.23
C ALA A 344 -21.89 25.61 -13.64
N VAL A 345 -22.03 24.46 -14.33
CA VAL A 345 -20.89 23.70 -14.85
C VAL A 345 -20.12 24.50 -15.90
N LEU A 346 -20.83 25.08 -16.88
CA LEU A 346 -20.22 25.91 -17.91
C LEU A 346 -19.52 27.14 -17.33
N ASN A 347 -20.15 27.82 -16.37
CA ASN A 347 -19.54 28.95 -15.66
C ASN A 347 -18.27 28.56 -14.90
N SER A 348 -18.27 27.39 -14.24
CA SER A 348 -17.06 26.89 -13.55
C SER A 348 -15.92 26.61 -14.52
N CYS A 349 -16.24 26.14 -15.74
CA CYS A 349 -15.29 25.86 -16.79
C CYS A 349 -14.55 27.11 -17.29
N LEU A 350 -15.19 28.29 -17.26
CA LEU A 350 -14.58 29.57 -17.70
C LEU A 350 -13.36 29.98 -16.86
N THR A 351 -13.22 29.45 -15.65
CA THR A 351 -12.08 29.73 -14.77
C THR A 351 -10.77 29.13 -15.29
N PHE A 352 -10.84 28.08 -16.11
CA PHE A 352 -9.68 27.40 -16.67
C PHE A 352 -9.31 28.00 -18.03
N TYR A 353 -8.01 28.08 -18.33
CA TYR A 353 -7.53 28.78 -19.54
C TYR A 353 -7.92 28.07 -20.83
N TYR A 354 -7.64 26.76 -20.95
CA TYR A 354 -7.86 26.02 -22.19
C TYR A 354 -9.33 25.80 -22.59
N PRO A 355 -10.24 25.44 -21.67
CA PRO A 355 -11.62 25.14 -22.06
C PRO A 355 -12.53 26.38 -22.10
N ARG A 356 -12.02 27.56 -21.72
CA ARG A 356 -12.81 28.80 -21.56
C ARG A 356 -13.62 29.14 -22.81
N GLU A 357 -12.98 29.23 -23.97
CA GLU A 357 -13.65 29.68 -25.20
C GLU A 357 -14.77 28.73 -25.60
N HIS A 358 -14.49 27.41 -25.55
CA HIS A 358 -15.47 26.39 -25.90
C HIS A 358 -16.64 26.35 -24.91
N CYS A 359 -16.39 26.53 -23.60
CA CYS A 359 -17.46 26.62 -22.61
C CYS A 359 -18.26 27.93 -22.71
N GLN A 360 -17.63 29.03 -23.13
CA GLN A 360 -18.32 30.31 -23.36
C GLN A 360 -19.28 30.21 -24.55
N GLU A 361 -18.86 29.57 -25.64
CA GLU A 361 -19.73 29.28 -26.80
C GLU A 361 -21.00 28.54 -26.36
N TYR A 362 -20.85 27.49 -25.55
CA TYR A 362 -21.99 26.71 -25.04
C TYR A 362 -22.87 27.51 -24.06
N LEU A 363 -22.30 28.43 -23.29
CA LEU A 363 -23.07 29.32 -22.42
C LEU A 363 -23.93 30.30 -23.24
N GLU A 364 -23.38 30.83 -24.34
CA GLU A 364 -24.12 31.67 -25.28
C GLU A 364 -25.23 30.89 -25.98
N ARG A 365 -24.96 29.66 -26.45
CA ARG A 365 -25.98 28.74 -27.00
C ARG A 365 -27.12 28.50 -26.00
N LEU A 366 -26.77 28.24 -24.73
CA LEU A 366 -27.77 28.05 -23.67
C LEU A 366 -28.66 29.28 -23.48
N SER A 367 -28.09 30.48 -23.48
CA SER A 367 -28.84 31.75 -23.37
C SER A 367 -29.83 32.00 -24.52
N LYS A 368 -29.53 31.44 -25.70
CA LYS A 368 -30.35 31.55 -26.91
C LYS A 368 -31.40 30.45 -27.01
N GLY A 369 -31.39 29.48 -26.09
CA GLY A 369 -32.26 28.30 -26.12
C GLY A 369 -31.91 27.34 -27.26
N GLU A 370 -30.64 27.30 -27.67
CA GLU A 370 -30.16 26.36 -28.68
C GLU A 370 -29.94 24.96 -28.08
N ASP A 371 -30.33 23.92 -28.81
CA ASP A 371 -30.15 22.53 -28.38
C ASP A 371 -28.66 22.16 -28.30
N PHE A 372 -28.32 21.38 -27.28
CA PHE A 372 -26.99 20.78 -27.14
C PHE A 372 -26.94 19.41 -27.80
N GLU A 373 -25.73 18.99 -28.15
CA GLU A 373 -25.46 17.63 -28.55
C GLU A 373 -25.81 16.66 -27.41
N PRO A 374 -26.33 15.45 -27.73
CA PRO A 374 -26.80 14.52 -26.71
C PRO A 374 -25.65 14.04 -25.81
N PRO A 375 -25.94 13.66 -24.55
CA PRO A 375 -24.93 13.19 -23.61
C PRO A 375 -24.10 12.04 -24.19
N GLY A 376 -22.76 12.18 -24.18
CA GLY A 376 -21.84 11.19 -24.74
C GLY A 376 -21.39 11.50 -26.18
N TYR A 377 -21.86 12.60 -26.78
CA TYR A 377 -21.47 13.00 -28.13
C TYR A 377 -19.95 13.19 -28.27
N TRP A 378 -19.30 13.76 -27.25
CA TRP A 378 -17.87 14.08 -27.30
C TRP A 378 -16.94 12.89 -27.06
N ARG A 379 -17.47 11.67 -26.96
CA ARG A 379 -16.74 10.42 -26.73
C ARG A 379 -15.47 10.27 -27.58
N ALA A 380 -15.54 10.54 -28.88
CA ALA A 380 -14.40 10.37 -29.79
C ALA A 380 -13.28 11.37 -29.50
N LYS A 381 -13.61 12.61 -29.11
CA LYS A 381 -12.63 13.63 -28.73
C LYS A 381 -12.00 13.30 -27.37
N ILE A 382 -12.82 12.82 -26.42
CA ILE A 382 -12.35 12.37 -25.11
C ILE A 382 -11.37 11.20 -25.23
N LEU A 383 -11.65 10.24 -26.12
CA LEU A 383 -10.72 9.14 -26.41
C LEU A 383 -9.37 9.61 -26.97
N ALA A 384 -9.36 10.73 -27.70
CA ALA A 384 -8.16 11.28 -28.32
C ALA A 384 -7.30 12.13 -27.38
N ILE A 385 -7.76 12.39 -26.14
CA ILE A 385 -6.99 13.09 -25.11
C ILE A 385 -5.73 12.25 -24.80
N PRO A 386 -4.52 12.82 -24.81
CA PRO A 386 -3.30 12.09 -24.46
C PRO A 386 -3.30 11.61 -23.01
N ASP A 387 -2.61 10.49 -22.75
CA ASP A 387 -2.44 9.92 -21.39
C ASP A 387 -1.35 10.61 -20.57
#